data_AF-A0A7N6A369-F1
#
_entry.id   AF-A0A7N6A369-F1
#
_cell.length_a   1.000
_cell.length_b   1.000
_cell.length_c   1.000
_cell.angle_alpha   90.00
_cell.angle_beta   90.00
_cell.angle_gamma   90.00
#
_symmetry.space_group_name_H-M   'P 1'
#
loop_
_entity.id
_entity.type
_entity.pdbx_description
1 polymer ?
#
loop_
_entity_poly.entity_id
_entity_poly.type
_entity_poly.pdbx_seq_one_letter_code
_entity_poly.pdbx_strand_id
1 'polypeptide(L)'
;SLCCSFEDYKLTTEWLLNQTSHRPKIAVICGSGLGLLADGATNKQTFRYQDIPNFPVSTAPGHEGRLVFGTIEDTPCVFMQGHFHLYEGYSLCQVTFPIRIFKLMGVESVLVTNASGGICPDFKVGDIMIIKDHINLPGFAGQHPLCGPNDERFGIRFPCMSDAYSKDLRRLVLEVGSELGCSDFIREGVYCMVSGPNFETIAEARMLLILGCDSVGMSAVPEVTVAKHCGLRVLGLSLITNMVSLDYSREERVNHEEVLQISKMRAEVLQKLVTTLICRFQQQSINTN
;
A
#
# COMPACT_ATOMS: atom_id res chain seq x y z
N SER A 1 13.78 15.61 -12.62
CA SER A 1 12.58 16.47 -12.73
C SER A 1 12.36 17.16 -11.40
N LEU A 2 11.84 18.38 -11.40
CA LEU A 2 11.47 19.10 -10.17
C LEU A 2 10.28 18.37 -9.51
N CYS A 3 10.33 18.24 -8.18
CA CYS A 3 9.24 17.73 -7.34
C CYS A 3 7.96 18.55 -7.58
N CYS A 4 6.79 17.93 -7.57
CA CYS A 4 5.51 18.65 -7.72
C CYS A 4 5.38 19.73 -6.64
N SER A 5 4.92 20.92 -7.04
CA SER A 5 4.64 22.03 -6.12
C SER A 5 3.37 21.75 -5.29
N PHE A 6 3.20 22.45 -4.17
CA PHE A 6 1.95 22.38 -3.40
C PHE A 6 0.73 22.72 -4.24
N GLU A 7 0.90 23.69 -5.14
CA GLU A 7 -0.11 24.19 -6.05
C GLU A 7 -0.56 23.09 -7.03
N ASP A 8 0.34 22.20 -7.47
CA ASP A 8 -0.02 21.04 -8.28
C ASP A 8 -0.92 20.05 -7.52
N TYR A 9 -0.59 19.75 -6.25
CA TYR A 9 -1.41 18.89 -5.39
C TYR A 9 -2.78 19.52 -5.11
N LYS A 10 -2.80 20.83 -4.84
CA LYS A 10 -4.02 21.58 -4.57
C LYS A 10 -4.93 21.59 -5.80
N LEU A 11 -4.39 21.88 -6.99
CA LEU A 11 -5.15 21.88 -8.24
C LEU A 11 -5.82 20.53 -8.50
N THR A 12 -5.07 19.43 -8.39
CA THR A 12 -5.64 18.09 -8.59
C THR A 12 -6.69 17.76 -7.53
N THR A 13 -6.45 18.17 -6.28
CA THR A 13 -7.41 17.97 -5.19
C THR A 13 -8.72 18.72 -5.43
N GLU A 14 -8.66 20.00 -5.78
CA GLU A 14 -9.82 20.83 -6.08
C GLU A 14 -10.58 20.29 -7.30
N TRP A 15 -9.86 19.86 -8.33
CA TRP A 15 -10.48 19.21 -9.48
C TRP A 15 -11.28 17.98 -9.04
N LEU A 16 -10.70 17.06 -8.27
CA LEU A 16 -11.40 15.86 -7.78
C LEU A 16 -12.61 16.23 -6.92
N LEU A 17 -12.46 17.15 -5.96
CA LEU A 17 -13.54 17.58 -5.05
C LEU A 17 -14.71 18.25 -5.77
N ASN A 18 -14.48 18.85 -6.94
CA ASN A 18 -15.52 19.40 -7.80
C ASN A 18 -16.24 18.33 -8.64
N GLN A 19 -15.58 17.20 -8.92
CA GLN A 19 -16.17 16.09 -9.69
C GLN A 19 -16.92 15.09 -8.81
N THR A 20 -16.69 15.07 -7.49
CA THR A 20 -17.32 14.10 -6.58
C THR A 20 -17.86 14.72 -5.29
N SER A 21 -19.01 14.23 -4.83
CA SER A 21 -19.55 14.54 -3.50
C SER A 21 -18.91 13.69 -2.38
N HIS A 22 -18.16 12.64 -2.71
CA HIS A 22 -17.49 11.81 -1.70
C HIS A 22 -16.44 12.61 -0.93
N ARG A 23 -16.34 12.36 0.38
CA ARG A 23 -15.32 12.94 1.28
C ARG A 23 -14.63 11.79 2.01
N PRO A 24 -13.65 11.13 1.38
CA PRO A 24 -13.10 9.89 1.89
C PRO A 24 -12.36 10.12 3.21
N LYS A 25 -12.55 9.21 4.16
CA LYS A 25 -11.81 9.15 5.43
C LYS A 25 -10.67 8.16 5.39
N ILE A 26 -10.78 7.16 4.52
CA ILE A 26 -9.78 6.11 4.33
C ILE A 26 -9.39 6.04 2.85
N ALA A 27 -8.09 6.00 2.59
CA ALA A 27 -7.55 5.67 1.28
C ALA A 27 -7.02 4.23 1.30
N VAL A 28 -7.33 3.46 0.27
CA VAL A 28 -6.87 2.07 0.09
C VAL A 28 -6.04 1.97 -1.18
N ILE A 29 -4.77 1.60 -1.05
CA ILE A 29 -3.87 1.38 -2.19
C ILE A 29 -3.90 -0.10 -2.52
N CYS A 30 -4.47 -0.44 -3.68
CA CYS A 30 -4.65 -1.82 -4.11
C CYS A 30 -3.44 -2.27 -4.93
N GLY A 31 -2.67 -3.21 -4.40
CA GLY A 31 -1.54 -3.82 -5.10
C GLY A 31 -1.96 -4.81 -6.20
N SER A 32 -0.97 -5.47 -6.81
CA SER A 32 -1.17 -6.42 -7.92
C SER A 32 -2.17 -7.52 -7.59
N GLY A 33 -3.27 -7.59 -8.37
CA GLY A 33 -4.33 -8.58 -8.20
C GLY A 33 -5.28 -8.29 -7.02
N LEU A 34 -5.12 -7.17 -6.31
CA LEU A 34 -5.96 -6.75 -5.19
C LEU A 34 -6.96 -5.65 -5.55
N GLY A 35 -7.12 -5.36 -6.86
CA GLY A 35 -8.08 -4.36 -7.34
C GLY A 35 -9.52 -4.65 -6.90
N LEU A 36 -9.88 -5.93 -6.73
CA LEU A 36 -11.20 -6.38 -6.28
C LEU A 36 -11.61 -5.82 -4.90
N LEU A 37 -10.68 -5.29 -4.11
CA LEU A 37 -11.01 -4.61 -2.85
C LEU A 37 -12.00 -3.45 -3.05
N ALA A 38 -11.90 -2.71 -4.16
CA ALA A 38 -12.84 -1.63 -4.45
C ALA A 38 -14.24 -2.13 -4.84
N ASP A 39 -14.39 -3.42 -5.17
CA ASP A 39 -15.70 -3.98 -5.51
C ASP A 39 -16.62 -4.15 -4.31
N GLY A 40 -16.06 -4.20 -3.09
CA GLY A 40 -16.83 -4.19 -1.86
C GLY A 40 -17.52 -2.85 -1.58
N ALA A 41 -17.14 -1.78 -2.29
CA ALA A 41 -17.73 -0.46 -2.11
C ALA A 41 -19.05 -0.29 -2.87
N THR A 42 -19.98 0.42 -2.23
CA THR A 42 -21.25 0.87 -2.82
C THR A 42 -21.17 2.35 -3.24
N ASN A 43 -22.16 2.82 -4.00
CA ASN A 43 -22.23 4.21 -4.50
C ASN A 43 -20.93 4.64 -5.19
N LYS A 44 -20.40 3.80 -6.09
CA LYS A 44 -19.07 3.99 -6.67
C LYS A 44 -19.05 5.12 -7.70
N GLN A 45 -18.01 5.95 -7.65
CA GLN A 45 -17.64 6.88 -8.71
C GLN A 45 -16.19 6.68 -9.10
N THR A 46 -15.95 6.45 -10.39
CA THR A 46 -14.64 6.03 -10.90
C THR A 46 -14.04 7.08 -11.82
N PHE A 47 -12.74 7.34 -11.65
CA PHE A 47 -11.94 8.25 -12.47
C PHE A 47 -10.72 7.52 -13.02
N ARG A 48 -10.50 7.54 -14.33
CA ARG A 48 -9.26 6.99 -14.89
C ARG A 48 -8.10 7.93 -14.58
N TYR A 49 -6.93 7.40 -14.25
CA TYR A 49 -5.78 8.23 -13.89
C TYR A 49 -5.39 9.23 -14.98
N GLN A 50 -5.48 8.81 -16.24
CA GLN A 50 -5.21 9.67 -17.41
C GLN A 50 -6.12 10.91 -17.52
N ASP A 51 -7.30 10.89 -16.89
CA ASP A 51 -8.25 11.99 -16.93
C ASP A 51 -8.07 12.94 -15.72
N ILE A 52 -7.24 12.56 -14.73
CA ILE A 52 -6.99 13.32 -13.52
C ILE A 52 -5.75 14.21 -13.74
N PRO A 53 -5.83 15.54 -13.51
CA PRO A 53 -4.68 16.42 -13.67
C PRO A 53 -3.47 15.98 -12.85
N ASN A 54 -2.27 16.05 -13.44
CA ASN A 54 -0.98 15.71 -12.82
C ASN A 54 -0.81 14.24 -12.37
N PHE A 55 -1.82 13.38 -12.55
CA PHE A 55 -1.75 12.00 -12.12
C PHE A 55 -0.85 11.17 -13.06
N PRO A 56 0.01 10.28 -12.52
CA PRO A 56 0.72 9.29 -13.33
C PRO A 56 -0.24 8.24 -13.92
N VAL A 57 0.23 7.49 -14.91
CA VAL A 57 -0.54 6.39 -15.52
C VAL A 57 0.05 5.04 -15.11
N SER A 58 -0.77 4.11 -14.66
CA SER A 58 -0.30 2.76 -14.33
C SER A 58 0.00 1.98 -15.62
N THR A 59 1.18 1.39 -15.72
CA THR A 59 1.60 0.54 -16.84
C THR A 59 1.88 -0.90 -16.43
N ALA A 60 2.04 -1.17 -15.13
CA ALA A 60 2.23 -2.51 -14.59
C ALA A 60 1.04 -3.45 -14.87
N PRO A 61 1.27 -4.72 -15.28
CA PRO A 61 0.19 -5.66 -15.55
C PRO A 61 -0.65 -5.97 -14.29
N GLY A 62 -1.98 -5.95 -14.44
CA GLY A 62 -2.92 -6.17 -13.33
C GLY A 62 -3.33 -4.90 -12.58
N HIS A 63 -2.87 -3.72 -13.02
CA HIS A 63 -3.25 -2.41 -12.50
C HIS A 63 -4.22 -1.74 -13.46
N GLU A 64 -5.45 -1.50 -13.03
CA GLU A 64 -6.51 -0.95 -13.90
C GLU A 64 -6.33 0.54 -14.19
N GLY A 65 -5.55 1.25 -13.36
CA GLY A 65 -5.23 2.66 -13.59
C GLY A 65 -6.40 3.60 -13.31
N ARG A 66 -7.14 3.36 -12.23
CA ARG A 66 -8.32 4.16 -11.87
C ARG A 66 -8.46 4.41 -10.38
N LEU A 67 -8.98 5.58 -10.04
CA LEU A 67 -9.36 5.99 -8.69
C LEU A 67 -10.85 5.73 -8.51
N VAL A 68 -11.22 4.94 -7.50
CA VAL A 68 -12.61 4.61 -7.21
C VAL A 68 -13.00 5.22 -5.88
N PHE A 69 -13.91 6.18 -5.89
CA PHE A 69 -14.60 6.65 -4.69
C PHE A 69 -15.79 5.74 -4.44
N GLY A 70 -16.11 5.50 -3.18
CA GLY A 70 -17.27 4.72 -2.80
C GLY A 70 -17.44 4.68 -1.29
N THR A 71 -18.37 3.85 -0.83
CA THR A 71 -18.68 3.72 0.59
C THR A 71 -18.65 2.25 0.99
N ILE A 72 -17.90 1.93 2.03
CA ILE A 72 -17.94 0.64 2.71
C ILE A 72 -18.80 0.83 3.95
N GLU A 73 -20.00 0.22 3.96
CA GLU A 73 -21.06 0.55 4.92
C GLU A 73 -21.30 2.06 4.99
N ASP A 74 -20.95 2.73 6.10
CA ASP A 74 -21.08 4.17 6.31
C ASP A 74 -19.75 4.94 6.15
N THR A 75 -18.66 4.25 5.82
CA THR A 75 -17.33 4.86 5.69
C THR A 75 -17.03 5.26 4.25
N PRO A 76 -16.95 6.57 3.92
CA PRO A 76 -16.53 7.00 2.60
C PRO A 76 -15.04 6.70 2.40
N CYS A 77 -14.72 6.04 1.30
CA CYS A 77 -13.39 5.55 0.97
C CYS A 77 -12.97 5.98 -0.43
N VAL A 78 -11.66 6.01 -0.65
CA VAL A 78 -11.07 6.13 -1.99
C VAL A 78 -10.10 4.97 -2.21
N PHE A 79 -10.22 4.30 -3.35
CA PHE A 79 -9.40 3.14 -3.71
C PHE A 79 -8.54 3.50 -4.93
N MET A 80 -7.23 3.29 -4.81
CA MET A 80 -6.34 3.25 -5.97
C MET A 80 -6.36 1.84 -6.54
N GLN A 81 -7.11 1.60 -7.61
CA GLN A 81 -7.09 0.33 -8.33
C GLN A 81 -5.91 0.32 -9.29
N GLY A 82 -4.78 -0.08 -8.71
CA GLY A 82 -3.47 -0.03 -9.30
C GLY A 82 -2.68 1.18 -8.85
N HIS A 83 -1.39 1.01 -8.58
CA HIS A 83 -0.47 2.06 -8.16
C HIS A 83 0.80 2.06 -8.99
N PHE A 84 1.62 3.07 -8.75
CA PHE A 84 2.80 3.35 -9.53
C PHE A 84 4.03 2.78 -8.85
N HIS A 85 4.98 2.31 -9.64
CA HIS A 85 6.21 1.74 -9.12
C HIS A 85 7.42 2.52 -9.62
N LEU A 86 8.49 2.49 -8.83
CA LEU A 86 9.78 3.06 -9.22
C LEU A 86 10.33 2.40 -10.49
N TYR A 87 10.15 1.08 -10.64
CA TYR A 87 10.62 0.34 -11.82
C TYR A 87 9.90 0.72 -13.13
N GLU A 88 8.75 1.41 -13.08
CA GLU A 88 8.06 1.94 -14.26
C GLU A 88 8.74 3.22 -14.79
N GLY A 89 9.81 3.69 -14.13
CA GLY A 89 10.55 4.90 -14.49
C GLY A 89 10.01 6.17 -13.84
N TYR A 90 9.01 6.06 -12.97
CA TYR A 90 8.46 7.18 -12.22
C TYR A 90 9.43 7.64 -11.11
N SER A 91 9.53 8.95 -10.91
CA SER A 91 10.15 9.47 -9.70
C SER A 91 9.32 9.09 -8.47
N LEU A 92 9.95 8.96 -7.29
CA LEU A 92 9.22 8.68 -6.06
C LEU A 92 8.22 9.79 -5.68
N CYS A 93 8.43 11.02 -6.15
CA CYS A 93 7.44 12.08 -6.03
C CYS A 93 6.16 11.77 -6.82
N GLN A 94 6.29 11.23 -8.03
CA GLN A 94 5.14 10.81 -8.84
C GLN A 94 4.47 9.58 -8.23
N VAL A 95 5.26 8.58 -7.80
CA VAL A 95 4.75 7.39 -7.13
C VAL A 95 3.86 7.74 -5.93
N THR A 96 4.31 8.70 -5.13
CA THR A 96 3.63 9.09 -3.89
C THR A 96 2.70 10.28 -4.04
N PHE A 97 2.51 10.77 -5.27
CA PHE A 97 1.68 11.95 -5.57
C PHE A 97 0.26 11.85 -5.00
N PRO A 98 -0.45 10.70 -5.13
CA PRO A 98 -1.81 10.55 -4.62
C PRO A 98 -1.95 10.71 -3.11
N ILE A 99 -0.90 10.38 -2.33
CA ILE A 99 -0.97 10.40 -0.87
C ILE A 99 -1.18 11.82 -0.33
N ARG A 100 -0.50 12.80 -0.92
CA ARG A 100 -0.69 14.21 -0.57
C ARG A 100 -2.06 14.74 -0.98
N ILE A 101 -2.61 14.25 -2.10
CA ILE A 101 -3.98 14.57 -2.51
C ILE A 101 -4.97 14.00 -1.49
N PHE A 102 -4.81 12.75 -1.07
CA PHE A 102 -5.65 12.14 -0.04
C PHE A 102 -5.62 12.95 1.27
N LYS A 103 -4.43 13.41 1.69
CA LYS A 103 -4.31 14.32 2.84
C LYS A 103 -5.14 15.60 2.64
N LEU A 104 -5.03 16.26 1.49
CA LEU A 104 -5.77 17.49 1.20
C LEU A 104 -7.29 17.26 1.08
N MET A 105 -7.72 16.06 0.70
CA MET A 105 -9.13 15.65 0.68
C MET A 105 -9.70 15.33 2.08
N GLY A 106 -8.85 15.30 3.12
CA GLY A 106 -9.26 15.02 4.49
C GLY A 106 -9.25 13.53 4.86
N VAL A 107 -8.53 12.69 4.11
CA VAL A 107 -8.25 11.30 4.52
C VAL A 107 -7.46 11.31 5.83
N GLU A 108 -7.78 10.39 6.72
CA GLU A 108 -7.19 10.26 8.05
C GLU A 108 -6.30 9.01 8.15
N SER A 109 -6.60 7.97 7.38
CA SER A 109 -5.90 6.69 7.40
C SER A 109 -5.66 6.14 6.00
N VAL A 110 -4.48 5.55 5.79
CA VAL A 110 -4.10 4.88 4.54
C VAL A 110 -3.89 3.40 4.80
N LEU A 111 -4.60 2.57 4.06
CA LEU A 111 -4.37 1.14 3.98
C LEU A 111 -3.55 0.85 2.73
N VAL A 112 -2.31 0.40 2.91
CA VAL A 112 -1.46 -0.04 1.80
C VAL A 112 -1.51 -1.56 1.67
N THR A 113 -1.81 -2.05 0.47
CA THR A 113 -1.80 -3.49 0.17
C THR A 113 -0.82 -3.79 -0.95
N ASN A 114 -0.12 -4.92 -0.87
CA ASN A 114 0.78 -5.37 -1.92
C ASN A 114 0.80 -6.91 -2.03
N ALA A 115 1.29 -7.39 -3.16
CA ALA A 115 1.79 -8.74 -3.31
C ALA A 115 3.29 -8.74 -2.99
N SER A 116 3.78 -9.79 -2.33
CA SER A 116 5.17 -9.88 -1.89
C SER A 116 5.68 -11.32 -1.89
N GLY A 117 7.00 -11.46 -2.03
CA GLY A 117 7.69 -12.72 -1.82
C GLY A 117 7.94 -12.97 -0.33
N GLY A 118 7.60 -14.16 0.15
CA GLY A 118 7.93 -14.60 1.51
C GLY A 118 9.40 -14.96 1.63
N ILE A 119 10.11 -14.31 2.56
CA ILE A 119 11.50 -14.60 2.92
C ILE A 119 11.55 -15.46 4.19
N CYS A 120 10.64 -15.19 5.13
CA CYS A 120 10.50 -15.97 6.35
C CYS A 120 10.08 -17.42 6.02
N PRO A 121 10.88 -18.45 6.41
CA PRO A 121 10.57 -19.84 6.10
C PRO A 121 9.26 -20.36 6.69
N ASP A 122 8.75 -19.72 7.75
CA ASP A 122 7.51 -20.10 8.41
C ASP A 122 6.25 -19.61 7.68
N PHE A 123 6.42 -18.70 6.71
CA PHE A 123 5.30 -18.20 5.90
C PHE A 123 4.93 -19.18 4.79
N LYS A 124 3.70 -19.05 4.31
CA LYS A 124 3.18 -19.84 3.20
C LYS A 124 2.57 -18.94 2.14
N VAL A 125 2.55 -19.42 0.91
CA VAL A 125 1.79 -18.79 -0.16
C VAL A 125 0.32 -18.67 0.26
N GLY A 126 -0.23 -17.47 0.12
CA GLY A 126 -1.58 -17.12 0.53
C GLY A 126 -1.71 -16.64 1.97
N ASP A 127 -0.62 -16.58 2.75
CA ASP A 127 -0.60 -15.88 4.05
C ASP A 127 -0.77 -14.37 3.85
N ILE A 128 -1.40 -13.71 4.82
CA ILE A 128 -1.55 -12.26 4.90
C ILE A 128 -0.63 -11.76 6.00
N MET A 129 0.42 -11.05 5.64
CA MET A 129 1.35 -10.46 6.59
C MET A 129 0.95 -9.02 6.91
N ILE A 130 0.70 -8.75 8.19
CA ILE A 130 0.67 -7.39 8.74
C ILE A 130 2.09 -6.83 8.72
N ILE A 131 2.28 -5.68 8.06
CA ILE A 131 3.57 -5.00 8.04
C ILE A 131 3.73 -4.25 9.37
N LYS A 132 4.61 -4.74 10.26
CA LYS A 132 4.93 -4.06 11.53
C LYS A 132 6.03 -3.02 11.39
N ASP A 133 6.91 -3.22 10.41
CA ASP A 133 8.04 -2.34 10.11
C ASP A 133 8.53 -2.56 8.67
N HIS A 134 9.46 -1.73 8.20
CA HIS A 134 10.09 -1.92 6.89
C HIS A 134 11.60 -1.67 6.85
N ILE A 135 12.25 -2.25 5.85
CA ILE A 135 13.59 -1.84 5.39
C ILE A 135 13.44 -1.13 4.04
N ASN A 136 13.90 0.12 3.96
CA ASN A 136 13.84 0.95 2.76
C ASN A 136 15.21 0.99 2.06
N LEU A 137 15.55 -0.06 1.31
CA LEU A 137 16.85 -0.14 0.63
C LEU A 137 17.08 1.01 -0.38
N PRO A 138 16.11 1.38 -1.25
CA PRO A 138 16.25 2.55 -2.11
C PRO A 138 16.47 3.84 -1.31
N GLY A 139 15.78 3.98 -0.17
CA GLY A 139 15.92 5.12 0.74
C GLY A 139 17.34 5.29 1.29
N PHE A 140 18.00 4.19 1.68
CA PHE A 140 19.40 4.23 2.13
C PHE A 140 20.36 4.71 1.03
N ALA A 141 20.04 4.47 -0.24
CA ALA A 141 20.81 4.94 -1.40
C ALA A 141 20.38 6.35 -1.88
N GLY A 142 19.49 7.04 -1.17
CA GLY A 142 19.03 8.40 -1.49
C GLY A 142 17.81 8.47 -2.42
N GLN A 143 17.29 7.34 -2.90
CA GLN A 143 15.99 7.29 -3.58
C GLN A 143 14.88 7.36 -2.53
N HIS A 144 14.56 8.59 -2.12
CA HIS A 144 13.62 8.86 -1.04
C HIS A 144 12.57 9.90 -1.45
N PRO A 145 11.26 9.69 -1.21
CA PRO A 145 10.20 10.62 -1.67
C PRO A 145 10.26 12.00 -0.98
N LEU A 146 10.90 12.09 0.19
CA LEU A 146 11.12 13.35 0.92
C LEU A 146 12.46 14.03 0.58
N CYS A 147 13.24 13.50 -0.37
CA CYS A 147 14.45 14.16 -0.85
C CYS A 147 14.07 15.45 -1.63
N GLY A 148 14.79 16.55 -1.37
CA GLY A 148 14.48 17.88 -1.92
C GLY A 148 13.98 18.88 -0.85
N PRO A 149 13.42 20.03 -1.26
CA PRO A 149 12.83 21.00 -0.33
C PRO A 149 11.65 20.40 0.45
N ASN A 150 11.50 20.79 1.72
CA ASN A 150 10.35 20.37 2.54
C ASN A 150 9.28 21.46 2.52
N ASP A 151 8.03 21.06 2.33
CA ASP A 151 6.88 21.93 2.47
C ASP A 151 6.20 21.68 3.82
N GLU A 152 6.30 22.66 4.72
CA GLU A 152 5.79 22.57 6.09
C GLU A 152 4.26 22.46 6.16
N ARG A 153 3.54 22.79 5.06
CA ARG A 153 2.08 22.59 4.96
C ARG A 153 1.69 21.12 4.97
N PHE A 154 2.59 20.21 4.55
CA PHE A 154 2.37 18.77 4.60
C PHE A 154 2.91 18.14 5.88
N GLY A 155 4.13 18.51 6.29
CA GLY A 155 4.77 17.89 7.43
C GLY A 155 6.15 18.44 7.76
N ILE A 156 6.69 17.95 8.88
CA ILE A 156 8.01 18.35 9.37
C ILE A 156 9.14 17.84 8.46
N ARG A 157 10.30 18.52 8.51
CA ARG A 157 11.47 18.17 7.70
C ARG A 157 12.00 16.75 7.94
N PHE A 158 11.97 16.29 9.18
CA PHE A 158 12.56 15.02 9.61
C PHE A 158 11.52 14.18 10.38
N PRO A 159 10.59 13.49 9.70
CA PRO A 159 9.59 12.66 10.36
C PRO A 159 10.23 11.42 11.01
N CYS A 160 9.76 11.06 12.21
CA CYS A 160 10.10 9.79 12.83
C CYS A 160 9.33 8.65 12.17
N MET A 161 10.02 7.55 11.83
CA MET A 161 9.42 6.38 11.17
C MET A 161 9.22 5.17 12.10
N SER A 162 9.70 5.23 13.35
CA SER A 162 9.62 4.10 14.31
C SER A 162 8.19 3.67 14.68
N ASP A 163 7.21 4.52 14.39
CA ASP A 163 5.78 4.31 14.58
C ASP A 163 5.01 4.60 13.28
N ALA A 164 5.64 4.32 12.12
CA ALA A 164 5.02 4.51 10.81
C ALA A 164 3.77 3.63 10.64
N TYR A 165 3.80 2.39 11.17
CA TYR A 165 2.68 1.45 11.14
C TYR A 165 1.92 1.47 12.47
N SER A 166 0.65 1.87 12.41
CA SER A 166 -0.19 2.14 13.59
C SER A 166 -0.46 0.89 14.43
N LYS A 167 -0.02 0.89 15.69
CA LYS A 167 -0.09 -0.28 16.60
C LYS A 167 -1.53 -0.73 16.88
N ASP A 168 -2.43 0.23 17.03
CA ASP A 168 -3.88 0.04 17.18
C ASP A 168 -4.48 -0.64 15.94
N LEU A 169 -4.14 -0.17 14.74
CA LEU A 169 -4.63 -0.78 13.50
C LEU A 169 -4.10 -2.20 13.31
N ARG A 170 -2.83 -2.46 13.62
CA ARG A 170 -2.25 -3.82 13.57
C ARG A 170 -2.97 -4.79 14.51
N ARG A 171 -3.24 -4.35 15.75
CA ARG A 171 -4.01 -5.16 16.71
C ARG A 171 -5.40 -5.48 16.19
N LEU A 172 -6.07 -4.50 15.59
CA LEU A 172 -7.39 -4.67 15.03
C LEU A 172 -7.41 -5.72 13.90
N VAL A 173 -6.34 -5.84 13.09
CA VAL A 173 -6.23 -6.93 12.12
C VAL A 173 -6.20 -8.30 12.77
N LEU A 174 -5.49 -8.45 13.89
CA LEU A 174 -5.45 -9.72 14.62
C LEU A 174 -6.83 -10.07 15.21
N GLU A 175 -7.54 -9.07 15.77
CA GLU A 175 -8.89 -9.22 16.32
C GLU A 175 -9.89 -9.63 15.24
N VAL A 176 -10.00 -8.85 14.15
CA VAL A 176 -10.89 -9.14 13.02
C VAL A 176 -10.50 -10.46 12.34
N GLY A 177 -9.20 -10.73 12.24
CA GLY A 177 -8.68 -12.00 11.75
C GLY A 177 -9.19 -13.20 12.55
N SER A 178 -9.18 -13.10 13.87
CA SER A 178 -9.74 -14.13 14.75
C SER A 178 -11.26 -14.28 14.60
N GLU A 179 -12.00 -13.16 14.52
CA GLU A 179 -13.46 -13.17 14.32
C GLU A 179 -13.85 -13.86 13.00
N LEU A 180 -13.07 -13.65 11.95
CA LEU A 180 -13.31 -14.21 10.62
C LEU A 180 -12.73 -15.62 10.43
N GLY A 181 -12.13 -16.23 11.47
CA GLY A 181 -11.49 -17.55 11.35
C GLY A 181 -10.24 -17.57 10.46
N CYS A 182 -9.56 -16.43 10.35
CA CYS A 182 -8.40 -16.21 9.48
C CYS A 182 -7.05 -16.27 10.23
N SER A 183 -7.05 -16.51 11.54
CA SER A 183 -5.84 -16.46 12.39
C SER A 183 -4.70 -17.35 11.89
N ASP A 184 -5.00 -18.51 11.32
CA ASP A 184 -4.00 -19.49 10.92
C ASP A 184 -3.06 -19.03 9.79
N PHE A 185 -3.51 -18.05 9.00
CA PHE A 185 -2.78 -17.50 7.85
C PHE A 185 -2.54 -15.98 7.97
N ILE A 186 -2.77 -15.40 9.15
CA ILE A 186 -2.33 -14.03 9.46
C ILE A 186 -0.95 -14.10 10.12
N ARG A 187 -0.02 -13.30 9.58
CA ARG A 187 1.35 -13.16 10.06
C ARG A 187 1.62 -11.71 10.42
N GLU A 188 2.73 -11.44 11.11
CA GLU A 188 3.19 -10.07 11.35
C GLU A 188 4.72 -9.99 11.19
N GLY A 189 5.20 -9.10 10.31
CA GLY A 189 6.60 -9.11 9.90
C GLY A 189 7.13 -7.81 9.29
N VAL A 190 8.42 -7.81 9.02
CA VAL A 190 9.18 -6.70 8.42
C VAL A 190 9.18 -6.84 6.90
N TYR A 191 8.69 -5.81 6.22
CA TYR A 191 8.65 -5.75 4.76
C TYR A 191 9.91 -5.06 4.22
N CYS A 192 10.60 -5.67 3.26
CA CYS A 192 11.71 -5.03 2.56
C CYS A 192 11.27 -4.48 1.21
N MET A 193 11.48 -3.19 0.98
CA MET A 193 11.36 -2.63 -0.36
C MET A 193 12.69 -2.76 -1.11
N VAL A 194 12.63 -3.35 -2.30
CA VAL A 194 13.65 -3.26 -3.35
C VAL A 194 13.09 -2.50 -4.56
N SER A 195 13.95 -2.04 -5.48
CA SER A 195 13.48 -1.29 -6.65
C SER A 195 12.80 -2.17 -7.72
N GLY A 196 13.23 -3.42 -7.90
CA GLY A 196 12.85 -4.25 -9.04
C GLY A 196 13.46 -3.77 -10.37
N PRO A 197 12.98 -4.26 -11.53
CA PRO A 197 11.82 -5.16 -11.71
C PRO A 197 12.17 -6.65 -11.68
N ASN A 198 13.45 -7.04 -11.71
CA ASN A 198 13.81 -8.45 -11.54
C ASN A 198 13.49 -8.90 -10.11
N PHE A 199 13.05 -10.15 -9.97
CA PHE A 199 12.98 -10.82 -8.67
C PHE A 199 14.39 -11.05 -8.11
N GLU A 200 14.44 -11.34 -6.82
CA GLU A 200 15.67 -11.51 -6.06
C GLU A 200 16.43 -12.76 -6.50
N THR A 201 17.75 -12.65 -6.57
CA THR A 201 18.65 -13.80 -6.60
C THR A 201 18.65 -14.50 -5.24
N ILE A 202 19.11 -15.76 -5.19
CA ILE A 202 19.25 -16.52 -3.93
C ILE A 202 20.17 -15.81 -2.94
N ALA A 203 21.24 -15.17 -3.42
CA ALA A 203 22.18 -14.44 -2.57
C ALA A 203 21.51 -13.20 -1.94
N GLU A 204 20.74 -12.44 -2.73
CA GLU A 204 19.95 -11.31 -2.23
C GLU A 204 18.89 -11.77 -1.24
N ALA A 205 18.14 -12.84 -1.54
CA ALA A 205 17.13 -13.39 -0.64
C ALA A 205 17.73 -13.84 0.71
N ARG A 206 18.88 -14.51 0.69
CA ARG A 206 19.63 -14.87 1.91
C ARG A 206 20.11 -13.65 2.69
N MET A 207 20.59 -12.62 2.00
CA MET A 207 20.96 -11.36 2.63
C MET A 207 19.76 -10.72 3.33
N LEU A 208 18.61 -10.65 2.66
CA LEU A 208 17.37 -10.09 3.25
C LEU A 208 16.93 -10.88 4.48
N LEU A 209 17.01 -12.20 4.45
CA LEU A 209 16.71 -13.04 5.61
C LEU A 209 17.64 -12.71 6.79
N ILE A 210 18.95 -12.59 6.54
CA ILE A 210 19.94 -12.24 7.58
C ILE A 210 19.69 -10.84 8.16
N LEU A 211 19.22 -9.90 7.33
CA LEU A 211 18.83 -8.55 7.77
C LEU A 211 17.51 -8.52 8.56
N GLY A 212 16.82 -9.65 8.70
CA GLY A 212 15.57 -9.76 9.47
C GLY A 212 14.32 -9.39 8.68
N CYS A 213 14.37 -9.43 7.35
CA CYS A 213 13.19 -9.24 6.50
C CYS A 213 12.33 -10.51 6.48
N ASP A 214 11.02 -10.34 6.64
CA ASP A 214 10.05 -11.44 6.58
C ASP A 214 9.43 -11.58 5.17
N SER A 215 9.30 -10.46 4.45
CA SER A 215 8.86 -10.43 3.06
C SER A 215 9.61 -9.36 2.25
N VAL A 216 9.57 -9.48 0.93
CA VAL A 216 10.17 -8.53 -0.02
C VAL A 216 9.18 -8.13 -1.10
N GLY A 217 9.22 -6.87 -1.51
CA GLY A 217 8.42 -6.36 -2.62
C GLY A 217 8.96 -5.04 -3.17
N MET A 218 8.22 -4.46 -4.12
CA MET A 218 8.71 -3.36 -4.96
C MET A 218 7.95 -2.04 -4.80
N SER A 219 7.12 -1.93 -3.77
CA SER A 219 6.23 -0.79 -3.53
C SER A 219 5.95 -0.55 -2.04
N ALA A 220 4.89 0.20 -1.73
CA ALA A 220 4.32 0.49 -0.41
C ALA A 220 5.14 1.43 0.49
N VAL A 221 6.44 1.18 0.65
CA VAL A 221 7.30 1.97 1.56
C VAL A 221 7.34 3.47 1.22
N PRO A 222 7.40 3.91 -0.06
CA PRO A 222 7.34 5.32 -0.39
C PRO A 222 6.00 5.94 0.02
N GLU A 223 4.89 5.25 -0.24
CA GLU A 223 3.55 5.73 0.12
C GLU A 223 3.39 5.83 1.64
N VAL A 224 3.87 4.84 2.39
CA VAL A 224 3.90 4.84 3.87
C VAL A 224 4.70 6.05 4.39
N THR A 225 5.86 6.30 3.78
CA THR A 225 6.74 7.41 4.16
C THR A 225 6.06 8.77 3.99
N VAL A 226 5.38 8.99 2.87
CA VAL A 226 4.65 10.25 2.62
C VAL A 226 3.39 10.34 3.48
N ALA A 227 2.70 9.22 3.71
CA ALA A 227 1.53 9.19 4.60
C ALA A 227 1.92 9.59 6.03
N LYS A 228 3.02 9.03 6.55
CA LYS A 228 3.58 9.38 7.86
C LYS A 228 4.03 10.85 7.92
N HIS A 229 4.71 11.34 6.89
CA HIS A 229 5.09 12.76 6.77
C HIS A 229 3.87 13.68 6.89
N CYS A 230 2.76 13.31 6.25
CA CYS A 230 1.48 14.04 6.29
C CYS A 230 0.64 13.80 7.56
N GLY A 231 1.15 13.02 8.53
CA GLY A 231 0.44 12.70 9.77
C GLY A 231 -0.78 11.80 9.59
N LEU A 232 -0.82 11.00 8.53
CA LEU A 232 -1.86 9.98 8.32
C LEU A 232 -1.53 8.72 9.12
N ARG A 233 -2.55 8.04 9.64
CA ARG A 233 -2.38 6.68 10.19
C ARG A 233 -2.18 5.68 9.06
N VAL A 234 -1.39 4.63 9.29
CA VAL A 234 -1.06 3.67 8.24
C VAL A 234 -1.24 2.24 8.75
N LEU A 235 -1.95 1.44 7.95
CA LEU A 235 -1.95 -0.02 8.04
C LEU A 235 -1.33 -0.57 6.75
N GLY A 236 -0.40 -1.51 6.88
CA GLY A 236 0.18 -2.23 5.74
C GLY A 236 -0.15 -3.70 5.78
N LEU A 237 -0.62 -4.25 4.65
CA LEU A 237 -0.90 -5.67 4.47
C LEU A 237 -0.20 -6.19 3.22
N SER A 238 0.54 -7.28 3.37
CA SER A 238 1.21 -7.98 2.27
C SER A 238 0.57 -9.34 2.08
N LEU A 239 0.11 -9.65 0.88
CA LEU A 239 -0.23 -11.01 0.48
C LEU A 239 1.06 -11.72 0.07
N ILE A 240 1.38 -12.84 0.72
CA ILE A 240 2.52 -13.68 0.32
C ILE A 240 2.13 -14.46 -0.93
N THR A 241 2.62 -14.05 -2.09
CA THR A 241 2.21 -14.63 -3.38
C THR A 241 3.15 -15.72 -3.88
N ASN A 242 4.35 -15.80 -3.32
CA ASN A 242 5.36 -16.80 -3.61
C ASN A 242 6.30 -16.91 -2.41
N MET A 243 7.00 -18.03 -2.28
CA MET A 243 8.15 -18.15 -1.37
C MET A 243 9.42 -17.91 -2.16
N VAL A 244 10.27 -16.99 -1.71
CA VAL A 244 11.53 -16.68 -2.40
C VAL A 244 12.51 -17.83 -2.13
N SER A 245 13.15 -18.34 -3.19
CA SER A 245 14.09 -19.45 -3.03
C SER A 245 15.34 -19.01 -2.27
N LEU A 246 15.71 -19.80 -1.25
CA LEU A 246 16.96 -19.66 -0.50
C LEU A 246 17.96 -20.78 -0.85
N ASP A 247 17.61 -21.67 -1.78
CA ASP A 247 18.36 -22.87 -2.12
C ASP A 247 18.70 -22.91 -3.62
N TYR A 248 19.97 -23.16 -3.93
CA TYR A 248 20.48 -23.29 -5.28
C TYR A 248 20.04 -24.57 -5.98
N SER A 249 19.53 -25.57 -5.24
CA SER A 249 19.01 -26.80 -5.85
C SER A 249 17.55 -26.71 -6.30
N ARG A 250 16.81 -25.65 -5.95
CA ARG A 250 15.42 -25.47 -6.40
C ARG A 250 15.38 -24.97 -7.85
N GLU A 251 14.53 -25.61 -8.66
CA GLU A 251 14.30 -25.23 -10.06
C GLU A 251 13.10 -24.29 -10.25
N GLU A 252 12.25 -24.13 -9.23
CA GLU A 252 11.07 -23.25 -9.27
C GLU A 252 11.47 -21.80 -9.53
N ARG A 253 10.82 -21.18 -10.51
CA ARG A 253 11.04 -19.78 -10.89
C ARG A 253 9.77 -18.98 -10.68
N VAL A 254 9.88 -17.94 -9.87
CA VAL A 254 8.80 -16.98 -9.65
C VAL A 254 8.43 -16.30 -10.96
N ASN A 255 7.13 -16.23 -11.25
CA ASN A 255 6.61 -15.48 -12.39
C ASN A 255 5.35 -14.68 -11.99
N HIS A 256 5.05 -13.64 -12.77
CA HIS A 256 3.97 -12.69 -12.47
C HIS A 256 2.56 -13.31 -12.60
N GLU A 257 2.39 -14.32 -13.43
CA GLU A 257 1.08 -14.96 -13.62
C GLU A 257 0.64 -15.71 -12.36
N GLU A 258 1.56 -16.43 -11.71
CA GLU A 258 1.31 -17.07 -10.41
C GLU A 258 0.91 -16.05 -9.34
N VAL A 259 1.57 -14.89 -9.30
CA VAL A 259 1.24 -13.80 -8.38
C VAL A 259 -0.23 -13.39 -8.54
N LEU A 260 -0.69 -13.18 -9.77
CA LEU A 260 -2.07 -12.80 -10.05
C LEU A 260 -3.07 -13.93 -9.71
N GLN A 261 -2.70 -15.19 -9.89
CA GLN A 261 -3.54 -16.33 -9.55
C GLN A 261 -3.73 -16.48 -8.04
N ILE A 262 -2.66 -16.37 -7.24
CA ILE A 262 -2.76 -16.40 -5.77
C ILE A 262 -3.61 -15.23 -5.27
N SER A 263 -3.42 -14.03 -5.81
CA SER A 263 -4.24 -12.87 -5.45
C SER A 263 -5.72 -13.11 -5.69
N LYS A 264 -6.10 -13.72 -6.83
CA LYS A 264 -7.50 -14.09 -7.10
C LYS A 264 -8.04 -15.11 -6.10
N MET A 265 -7.26 -16.13 -5.72
CA MET A 265 -7.69 -17.14 -4.75
C MET A 265 -7.94 -16.58 -3.34
N ARG A 266 -7.22 -15.51 -2.96
CA ARG A 266 -7.37 -14.87 -1.66
C ARG A 266 -8.21 -13.59 -1.69
N ALA A 267 -8.69 -13.18 -2.86
CA ALA A 267 -9.38 -11.91 -3.05
C ALA A 267 -10.62 -11.76 -2.17
N GLU A 268 -11.49 -12.78 -2.11
CA GLU A 268 -12.71 -12.72 -1.30
C GLU A 268 -12.42 -12.60 0.21
N VAL A 269 -11.44 -13.36 0.69
CA VAL A 269 -11.02 -13.32 2.11
C VAL A 269 -10.41 -11.96 2.44
N LEU A 270 -9.52 -11.46 1.58
CA LEU A 270 -8.91 -10.13 1.74
C LEU A 270 -9.95 -9.03 1.66
N GLN A 271 -10.90 -9.10 0.72
CA GLN A 271 -11.99 -8.15 0.62
C GLN A 271 -12.80 -8.14 1.91
N LYS A 272 -13.24 -9.30 2.41
CA LYS A 272 -14.00 -9.39 3.66
C LYS A 272 -13.22 -8.87 4.87
N LEU A 273 -11.94 -9.19 4.97
CA LEU A 273 -11.07 -8.69 6.03
C LEU A 273 -10.96 -7.15 5.95
N VAL A 274 -10.64 -6.61 4.78
CA VAL A 274 -10.46 -5.17 4.56
C VAL A 274 -11.75 -4.38 4.76
N THR A 275 -12.89 -4.86 4.26
CA THR A 275 -14.18 -4.20 4.48
C THR A 275 -14.52 -4.17 5.97
N THR A 276 -14.36 -5.30 6.68
CA THR A 276 -14.60 -5.36 8.13
C THR A 276 -13.66 -4.41 8.89
N LEU A 277 -12.39 -4.33 8.50
CA LEU A 277 -11.43 -3.40 9.11
C LEU A 277 -11.84 -1.94 8.91
N ILE A 278 -12.25 -1.57 7.69
CA ILE A 278 -12.70 -0.22 7.37
C ILE A 278 -13.88 0.20 8.26
N CYS A 279 -14.87 -0.67 8.45
CA CYS A 279 -16.01 -0.39 9.32
C CYS A 279 -15.58 -0.12 10.78
N ARG A 280 -14.59 -0.87 11.27
CA ARG A 280 -14.06 -0.74 12.64
C ARG A 280 -13.17 0.49 12.82
N PHE A 281 -12.44 0.92 11.78
CA PHE A 281 -11.60 2.13 11.83
C PHE A 281 -12.43 3.37 12.19
N GLN A 282 -13.63 3.50 11.60
CA GLN A 282 -14.54 4.62 11.85
C GLN A 282 -15.05 4.62 13.29
N GLN A 283 -15.42 3.45 13.83
CA GLN A 283 -15.91 3.32 15.21
C GLN A 283 -14.86 3.77 16.24
N GLN A 284 -13.58 3.46 16.01
CA GLN A 284 -12.50 3.91 16.88
C GLN A 284 -12.28 5.43 16.79
N SER A 285 -12.33 6.03 15.59
CA SER A 285 -12.20 7.49 15.42
C SER A 285 -13.34 8.29 16.05
N ILE A 286 -14.53 7.70 16.18
CA ILE A 286 -15.67 8.34 16.86
C ILE A 286 -15.48 8.32 18.40
N ASN A 287 -14.87 7.27 18.94
CA ASN A 287 -14.72 7.10 20.40
C ASN A 287 -13.51 7.84 21.00
N THR A 288 -12.59 8.37 20.19
CA THR A 288 -11.41 9.16 20.63
C THR A 288 -11.57 10.68 20.47
N ASN A 289 -12.69 11.16 19.93
CA ASN A 289 -13.07 12.58 19.89
C ASN A 289 -14.13 12.89 20.95
#